data_AF-A0A316RUE6-F1
#
_entry.id   AF-A0A316RUE6-F1
#
_cell.length_a   1.000
_cell.length_b   1.000
_cell.length_c   1.000
_cell.angle_alpha   90.00
_cell.angle_beta   90.00
_cell.angle_gamma   90.00
#
_symmetry.space_group_name_H-M   'P 1'
#
loop_
_entity.id
_entity.type
_entity.pdbx_description
1 polymer ?
#
loop_
_entity_poly.entity_id
_entity_poly.type
_entity_poly.pdbx_seq_one_letter_code
_entity_poly.pdbx_strand_id
1 'polypeptide(L)'
;MEKDQEVDASSGEAIKLGNKIDPIDVTDEQLDTAEKLAMQGGCDSETTAKALASAARSSRDAAVSAKQAKDAAEAQKRAEQEAKKAKDEAAHAQRNAASSGAPNGAAPFWGAFAMASKNPETSWNKVEELQKSGFPDATVVCTTDWGNLNKETWYSVTAGLYASEDVAVHVVDQLKDRGISDAYARYSGAHK
;
A
#
# COMPACT_ATOMS: atom_id res chain seq x y z
N MET A 1 -64.92 61.42 -4.66
CA MET A 1 -64.10 60.26 -5.08
C MET A 1 -62.81 60.36 -4.28
N GLU A 2 -62.73 59.68 -3.15
CA GLU A 2 -61.58 59.62 -2.22
C GLU A 2 -62.01 58.63 -1.12
N LYS A 3 -61.23 57.68 -0.64
CA LYS A 3 -59.96 57.05 -1.04
C LYS A 3 -59.95 55.73 -0.28
N ASP A 4 -59.56 54.65 -0.94
CA ASP A 4 -59.36 53.32 -0.36
C ASP A 4 -58.26 53.33 0.72
N GLN A 5 -58.45 52.56 1.79
CA GLN A 5 -57.36 52.19 2.68
C GLN A 5 -57.42 50.69 3.02
N GLU A 6 -56.43 49.99 2.48
CA GLU A 6 -56.06 48.60 2.70
C GLU A 6 -55.94 48.22 4.18
N VAL A 7 -56.42 47.02 4.50
CA VAL A 7 -55.84 46.15 5.53
C VAL A 7 -55.80 44.74 4.96
N ASP A 8 -54.69 44.43 4.27
CA ASP A 8 -54.36 43.09 3.82
C ASP A 8 -53.95 42.24 5.03
N ALA A 9 -54.84 41.33 5.41
CA ALA A 9 -54.58 40.27 6.37
C ALA A 9 -54.06 39.04 5.62
N SER A 10 -52.84 39.07 5.10
CA SER A 10 -52.17 37.87 4.60
C SER A 10 -50.64 37.94 4.65
N SER A 11 -50.07 38.20 5.85
CA SER A 11 -48.67 37.80 6.12
C SER A 11 -48.58 36.29 6.34
N GLY A 12 -48.80 35.53 5.27
CA GLY A 12 -48.31 34.17 5.14
C GLY A 12 -46.86 34.24 4.68
N GLU A 13 -45.95 34.57 5.59
CA GLU A 13 -44.52 34.55 5.30
C GLU A 13 -44.15 33.09 5.00
N ALA A 14 -43.97 32.77 3.71
CA ALA A 14 -43.54 31.46 3.29
C ALA A 14 -42.17 31.18 3.92
N ILE A 15 -42.12 30.28 4.91
CA ILE A 15 -40.87 29.79 5.48
C ILE A 15 -40.08 29.17 4.33
N LYS A 16 -39.11 29.92 3.79
CA LYS A 16 -38.16 29.40 2.81
C LYS A 16 -37.35 28.36 3.56
N LEU A 17 -37.50 27.08 3.18
CA LEU A 17 -36.59 26.02 3.61
C LEU A 17 -35.17 26.50 3.25
N GLY A 18 -34.39 26.87 4.28
CA GLY A 18 -33.00 27.26 4.10
C GLY A 18 -32.20 26.14 3.45
N ASN A 19 -31.01 26.49 2.93
CA ASN A 19 -30.08 25.54 2.30
C ASN A 19 -30.03 24.21 3.06
N LYS A 20 -30.08 23.10 2.32
CA LYS A 20 -29.92 21.76 2.89
C LYS A 20 -28.60 21.72 3.67
N ILE A 21 -28.70 21.54 4.99
CA ILE A 21 -27.56 21.37 5.88
C ILE A 21 -27.17 19.90 5.80
N ASP A 22 -25.89 19.61 5.57
CA ASP A 22 -25.40 18.23 5.64
C ASP A 22 -25.61 17.69 7.05
N PRO A 23 -26.10 16.44 7.23
CA PRO A 23 -26.44 15.90 8.55
C PRO A 23 -25.30 15.96 9.57
N ILE A 24 -24.04 15.95 9.11
CA ILE A 24 -22.82 16.06 9.94
C ILE A 24 -22.66 17.46 10.55
N ASP A 25 -23.13 18.50 9.87
CA ASP A 25 -22.96 19.90 10.27
C ASP A 25 -24.11 20.39 11.16
N VAL A 26 -25.11 19.54 11.44
CA VAL A 26 -26.24 19.86 12.33
C VAL A 26 -25.80 19.83 13.79
N THR A 27 -25.87 21.00 14.44
CA THR A 27 -25.48 21.12 15.87
C THR A 27 -26.62 20.76 16.81
N ASP A 28 -26.29 20.40 18.06
CA ASP A 28 -27.30 20.10 19.08
C ASP A 28 -28.17 21.31 19.42
N GLU A 29 -27.63 22.52 19.36
CA GLU A 29 -28.37 23.78 19.56
C GLU A 29 -29.42 24.02 18.46
N GLN A 30 -29.11 23.67 17.21
CA GLN A 30 -30.06 23.78 16.10
C GLN A 30 -31.21 22.77 16.26
N LEU A 31 -30.90 21.56 16.74
CA LEU A 31 -31.91 20.53 17.02
C LEU A 31 -32.80 20.90 18.22
N ASP A 32 -32.21 21.44 19.28
CA ASP A 32 -32.95 21.91 20.47
C ASP A 32 -33.84 23.12 20.15
N THR A 33 -33.34 24.07 19.35
CA THR A 33 -34.11 25.23 18.89
C THR A 33 -35.28 24.80 17.99
N ALA A 34 -35.06 23.83 17.09
CA ALA A 34 -36.11 23.27 16.25
C ALA A 34 -37.16 22.50 17.06
N GLU A 35 -36.74 21.72 18.06
CA GLU A 35 -37.63 21.02 19.01
C GLU A 35 -38.51 22.03 19.77
N LYS A 36 -37.92 23.10 20.28
CA LYS A 36 -38.63 24.15 21.03
C LYS A 36 -39.61 24.95 20.16
N LEU A 37 -39.24 25.27 18.91
CA LEU A 37 -40.13 25.93 17.95
C LEU A 37 -41.29 25.01 17.53
N ALA A 38 -41.04 23.72 17.34
CA ALA A 38 -42.08 22.73 17.03
C ALA A 38 -43.07 22.56 18.21
N MET A 39 -42.60 22.66 19.46
CA MET A 39 -43.47 22.68 20.64
C MET A 39 -44.33 23.95 20.75
N GLN A 40 -43.85 25.10 20.26
CA GLN A 40 -44.60 26.37 20.28
C GLN A 40 -45.63 26.50 19.14
N GLY A 41 -45.42 25.82 18.01
CA GLY A 41 -46.22 25.93 16.79
C GLY A 41 -47.44 25.00 16.68
N GLY A 42 -47.83 24.29 17.75
CA GLY A 42 -49.02 23.43 17.73
C GLY A 42 -48.82 22.10 16.99
N CYS A 43 -47.67 21.44 17.16
CA CYS A 43 -47.55 20.03 16.79
C CYS A 43 -48.37 19.21 17.81
N ASP A 44 -49.41 18.49 17.38
CA ASP A 44 -50.48 17.91 18.21
C ASP A 44 -50.07 16.91 19.32
N SER A 45 -48.78 16.71 19.59
CA SER A 45 -48.27 16.09 20.83
C SER A 45 -46.77 16.35 20.99
N GLU A 46 -46.35 16.76 22.19
CA GLU A 46 -44.95 16.86 22.65
C GLU A 46 -44.09 15.66 22.23
N THR A 47 -44.71 14.48 22.21
CA THR A 47 -44.14 13.20 21.77
C THR A 47 -43.61 13.21 20.33
N THR A 48 -44.27 13.89 19.40
CA THR A 48 -43.91 13.91 17.98
C THR A 48 -42.69 14.80 17.71
N ALA A 49 -42.63 15.98 18.36
CA ALA A 49 -41.48 16.88 18.26
C ALA A 49 -40.21 16.20 18.82
N LYS A 50 -40.35 15.53 19.97
CA LYS A 50 -39.26 14.77 20.60
C LYS A 50 -38.79 13.58 19.77
N ALA A 51 -39.74 12.85 19.15
CA ALA A 51 -39.41 11.75 18.25
C ALA A 51 -38.64 12.23 17.01
N LEU A 52 -39.01 13.39 16.45
CA LEU A 52 -38.32 13.98 15.30
C LEU A 52 -36.89 14.43 15.66
N ALA A 53 -36.71 15.06 16.82
CA ALA A 53 -35.40 15.46 17.33
C ALA A 53 -34.49 14.24 17.58
N SER A 54 -35.03 13.16 18.16
CA SER A 54 -34.30 11.89 18.34
C SER A 54 -33.92 11.21 17.02
N ALA A 55 -34.81 11.24 16.02
CA ALA A 55 -34.51 10.71 14.68
C ALA A 55 -33.41 11.52 13.97
N ALA A 56 -33.41 12.85 14.14
CA ALA A 56 -32.40 13.73 13.58
C ALA A 56 -31.02 13.53 14.25
N ARG A 57 -30.97 13.42 15.58
CA ARG A 57 -29.73 13.06 16.32
C ARG A 57 -29.18 11.71 15.85
N SER A 58 -30.03 10.69 15.75
CA SER A 58 -29.62 9.36 15.28
C SER A 58 -29.07 9.37 13.86
N SER A 59 -29.66 10.18 12.97
CA SER A 59 -29.20 10.33 11.59
C SER A 59 -27.84 11.02 11.50
N ARG A 60 -27.60 12.05 12.34
CA ARG A 60 -26.28 12.69 12.47
C ARG A 60 -25.23 11.73 13.01
N ASP A 61 -25.53 11.00 14.08
CA ASP A 61 -24.58 10.08 14.71
C ASP A 61 -24.20 8.94 13.76
N ALA A 62 -25.16 8.45 12.95
CA ALA A 62 -24.91 7.48 11.89
C ALA A 62 -24.00 8.06 10.78
N ALA A 63 -24.22 9.31 10.38
CA ALA A 63 -23.39 9.99 9.37
C ALA A 63 -21.96 10.25 9.87
N VAL A 64 -21.79 10.67 11.13
CA VAL A 64 -20.48 10.85 11.78
C VAL A 64 -19.75 9.51 11.86
N SER A 65 -20.42 8.43 12.26
CA SER A 65 -19.84 7.09 12.32
C SER A 65 -19.41 6.58 10.94
N ALA A 66 -20.22 6.82 9.90
CA ALA A 66 -19.87 6.44 8.53
C ALA A 66 -18.65 7.21 8.01
N LYS A 67 -18.53 8.51 8.34
CA LYS A 67 -17.36 9.31 7.99
C LYS A 67 -16.10 8.83 8.71
N GLN A 68 -16.19 8.56 10.02
CA GLN A 68 -15.08 8.00 10.79
C GLN A 68 -14.62 6.63 10.25
N ALA A 69 -15.55 5.77 9.82
CA ALA A 69 -15.21 4.49 9.21
C ALA A 69 -14.47 4.66 7.86
N LYS A 70 -14.85 5.65 7.05
CA LYS A 70 -14.17 5.97 5.80
C LYS A 70 -12.77 6.53 6.04
N ASP A 71 -12.64 7.48 6.97
CA ASP A 71 -11.35 8.07 7.35
C ASP A 71 -10.40 6.98 7.92
N ALA A 72 -10.92 6.02 8.71
CA ALA A 72 -10.15 4.87 9.21
C ALA A 72 -9.70 3.91 8.09
N ALA A 73 -10.56 3.65 7.10
CA ALA A 73 -10.21 2.81 5.95
C ALA A 73 -9.15 3.46 5.05
N GLU A 74 -9.19 4.79 4.88
CA GLU A 74 -8.15 5.54 4.15
C GLU A 74 -6.81 5.56 4.92
N ALA A 75 -6.85 5.70 6.26
CA ALA A 75 -5.66 5.58 7.09
C ALA A 75 -5.02 4.18 7.01
N GLN A 76 -5.84 3.11 7.00
CA GLN A 76 -5.34 1.75 6.83
C GLN A 76 -4.67 1.54 5.46
N LYS A 77 -5.29 2.03 4.38
CA LYS A 77 -4.69 1.97 3.04
C LYS A 77 -3.36 2.73 2.95
N ARG A 78 -3.26 3.89 3.61
CA ARG A 78 -2.01 4.66 3.66
C ARG A 78 -0.91 3.93 4.41
N ALA A 79 -1.23 3.33 5.57
CA ALA A 79 -0.28 2.52 6.33
C ALA A 79 0.22 1.31 5.53
N GLU A 80 -0.66 0.67 4.75
CA GLU A 80 -0.30 -0.47 3.91
C GLU A 80 0.62 -0.06 2.73
N GLN A 81 0.38 1.11 2.14
CA GLN A 81 1.25 1.69 1.12
C GLN A 81 2.62 2.10 1.69
N GLU A 82 2.65 2.69 2.89
CA GLU A 82 3.89 3.06 3.57
C GLU A 82 4.70 1.82 3.97
N ALA A 83 4.05 0.75 4.44
CA ALA A 83 4.70 -0.53 4.71
C ALA A 83 5.28 -1.17 3.44
N LYS A 84 4.55 -1.09 2.31
CA LYS A 84 5.06 -1.57 1.02
C LYS A 84 6.28 -0.76 0.57
N LYS A 85 6.21 0.58 0.63
CA LYS A 85 7.33 1.47 0.29
C LYS A 85 8.55 1.22 1.18
N ALA A 86 8.36 1.03 2.48
CA ALA A 86 9.43 0.70 3.42
C ALA A 86 10.09 -0.65 3.10
N LYS A 87 9.30 -1.64 2.66
CA LYS A 87 9.82 -2.93 2.20
C LYS A 87 10.63 -2.80 0.91
N ASP A 88 10.16 -2.01 -0.05
CA ASP A 88 10.86 -1.74 -1.31
C ASP A 88 12.17 -0.95 -1.09
N GLU A 89 12.17 0.01 -0.15
CA GLU A 89 13.35 0.77 0.28
C GLU A 89 14.37 -0.10 1.05
N ALA A 90 13.91 -0.98 1.94
CA ALA A 90 14.78 -1.95 2.61
C ALA A 90 15.43 -2.93 1.61
N ALA A 91 14.64 -3.40 0.63
CA ALA A 91 15.17 -4.18 -0.48
C ALA A 91 16.16 -3.37 -1.33
N HIS A 92 15.95 -2.06 -1.52
CA HIS A 92 16.92 -1.19 -2.20
C HIS A 92 18.22 -0.99 -1.40
N ALA A 93 18.13 -0.80 -0.09
CA ALA A 93 19.29 -0.67 0.77
C ALA A 93 20.12 -1.96 0.79
N GLN A 94 19.45 -3.12 0.87
CA GLN A 94 20.11 -4.42 0.77
C GLN A 94 20.71 -4.68 -0.62
N ARG A 95 20.04 -4.26 -1.70
CA ARG A 95 20.57 -4.24 -3.08
C ARG A 95 21.87 -3.42 -3.19
N ASN A 96 21.92 -2.24 -2.57
CA ASN A 96 23.12 -1.38 -2.58
C ASN A 96 24.25 -1.93 -1.71
N ALA A 97 23.93 -2.58 -0.58
CA ALA A 97 24.90 -3.24 0.27
C ALA A 97 25.50 -4.49 -0.40
N ALA A 98 24.68 -5.32 -1.06
CA ALA A 98 25.16 -6.47 -1.83
C ALA A 98 25.95 -6.07 -3.09
N SER A 99 25.70 -4.88 -3.64
CA SER A 99 26.45 -4.32 -4.78
C SER A 99 27.75 -3.61 -4.36
N SER A 100 27.96 -3.36 -3.06
CA SER A 100 29.13 -2.66 -2.51
C SER A 100 29.93 -3.60 -1.62
N GLY A 101 30.55 -4.61 -2.23
CA GLY A 101 31.51 -5.48 -1.57
C GLY A 101 30.88 -6.63 -0.79
N ALA A 102 30.97 -7.84 -1.35
CA ALA A 102 31.09 -9.01 -0.50
C ALA A 102 32.21 -8.71 0.53
N PRO A 103 32.00 -8.95 1.83
CA PRO A 103 32.98 -8.58 2.85
C PRO A 103 34.33 -9.20 2.48
N ASN A 104 35.38 -8.38 2.47
CA ASN A 104 36.77 -8.81 2.30
C ASN A 104 37.01 -10.07 3.15
N GLY A 105 37.08 -11.25 2.52
CA GLY A 105 37.08 -12.55 3.19
C GLY A 105 36.02 -13.56 2.73
N ALA A 106 35.22 -13.25 1.70
CA ALA A 106 34.29 -14.23 1.13
C ALA A 106 35.02 -15.49 0.64
N ALA A 107 34.64 -16.65 1.17
CA ALA A 107 35.22 -17.93 0.80
C ALA A 107 34.90 -18.25 -0.68
N PRO A 108 35.83 -18.90 -1.41
CA PRO A 108 35.55 -19.36 -2.75
C PRO A 108 34.41 -20.38 -2.74
N PHE A 109 33.60 -20.38 -3.80
CA PHE A 109 32.37 -21.16 -3.88
C PHE A 109 32.18 -21.76 -5.28
N TRP A 110 31.32 -22.76 -5.36
CA TRP A 110 30.72 -23.26 -6.60
C TRP A 110 29.35 -22.63 -6.79
N GLY A 111 29.17 -21.90 -7.89
CA GLY A 111 27.90 -21.26 -8.25
C GLY A 111 27.15 -22.07 -9.30
N ALA A 112 25.83 -22.18 -9.13
CA ALA A 112 24.91 -22.72 -10.13
C ALA A 112 24.35 -21.55 -10.94
N PHE A 113 25.06 -21.16 -12.00
CA PHE A 113 24.77 -19.97 -12.78
C PHE A 113 23.63 -20.20 -13.75
N ALA A 114 22.66 -19.29 -13.75
CA ALA A 114 21.46 -19.34 -14.60
C ALA A 114 21.49 -18.30 -15.73
N MET A 115 22.12 -17.15 -15.50
CA MET A 115 22.32 -16.11 -16.52
C MET A 115 23.41 -15.13 -16.10
N ALA A 116 23.86 -14.30 -17.02
CA ALA A 116 24.69 -13.14 -16.72
C ALA A 116 24.26 -11.94 -17.57
N SER A 117 24.29 -10.74 -17.00
CA SER A 117 23.99 -9.50 -17.73
C SER A 117 24.97 -8.38 -17.35
N LYS A 118 25.17 -7.44 -18.27
CA LYS A 118 25.88 -6.18 -17.97
C LYS A 118 25.00 -5.19 -17.17
N ASN A 119 23.68 -5.40 -17.16
CA ASN A 119 22.74 -4.61 -16.37
C ASN A 119 22.47 -5.31 -15.02
N PRO A 120 22.80 -4.68 -13.87
CA PRO A 120 22.53 -5.26 -12.56
C PRO A 120 21.04 -5.44 -12.29
N GLU A 121 20.18 -4.53 -12.76
CA GLU A 121 18.73 -4.61 -12.52
C GLU A 121 18.12 -5.85 -13.17
N THR A 122 18.50 -6.15 -14.42
CA THR A 122 18.06 -7.37 -15.11
C THR A 122 18.46 -8.64 -14.34
N SER A 123 19.65 -8.64 -13.74
CA SER A 123 20.16 -9.78 -12.98
C SER A 123 19.41 -9.97 -11.67
N TRP A 124 19.10 -8.87 -10.97
CA TRP A 124 18.30 -8.92 -9.74
C TRP A 124 16.85 -9.31 -9.98
N ASN A 125 16.22 -8.82 -11.06
CA ASN A 125 14.88 -9.27 -11.44
C ASN A 125 14.84 -10.80 -11.63
N LYS A 126 15.89 -11.38 -12.24
CA LYS A 126 15.99 -12.84 -12.38
C LYS A 126 16.17 -13.55 -11.04
N VAL A 127 16.95 -12.99 -10.12
CA VAL A 127 17.09 -13.53 -8.77
C VAL A 127 15.72 -13.61 -8.09
N GLU A 128 14.92 -12.55 -8.16
CA GLU A 128 13.57 -12.56 -7.58
C GLU A 128 12.67 -13.62 -8.20
N GLU A 129 12.74 -13.81 -9.53
CA GLU A 129 12.02 -14.90 -10.21
C GLU A 129 12.48 -16.27 -9.72
N LEU A 130 13.80 -16.49 -9.59
CA LEU A 130 14.36 -17.75 -9.10
C LEU A 130 13.96 -18.02 -7.64
N GLN A 131 14.02 -17.01 -6.78
CA GLN A 131 13.59 -17.11 -5.38
C GLN A 131 12.12 -17.50 -5.27
N LYS A 132 11.24 -16.85 -6.05
CA LYS A 132 9.81 -17.20 -6.12
C LYS A 132 9.57 -18.60 -6.68
N SER A 133 10.43 -19.06 -7.58
CA SER A 133 10.33 -20.39 -8.18
C SER A 133 10.79 -21.51 -7.23
N GLY A 134 11.56 -21.22 -6.17
CA GLY A 134 12.01 -22.22 -5.21
C GLY A 134 13.52 -22.30 -5.01
N PHE A 135 14.28 -21.28 -5.44
CA PHE A 135 15.70 -21.12 -5.14
C PHE A 135 15.89 -19.92 -4.19
N PRO A 136 15.57 -20.05 -2.89
CA PRO A 136 15.61 -18.92 -1.96
C PRO A 136 17.02 -18.32 -1.80
N ASP A 137 18.06 -19.12 -2.02
CA ASP A 137 19.47 -18.71 -1.92
C ASP A 137 20.01 -18.07 -3.22
N ALA A 138 19.15 -17.83 -4.22
CA ALA A 138 19.57 -17.19 -5.44
C ALA A 138 20.09 -15.77 -5.18
N THR A 139 21.18 -15.39 -5.84
CA THR A 139 21.85 -14.11 -5.67
C THR A 139 22.62 -13.69 -6.93
N VAL A 140 23.05 -12.43 -6.98
CA VAL A 140 23.91 -11.89 -8.03
C VAL A 140 25.35 -11.84 -7.52
N VAL A 141 26.30 -12.29 -8.35
CA VAL A 141 27.73 -12.16 -8.11
C VAL A 141 28.39 -11.36 -9.22
N CYS A 142 29.25 -10.41 -8.85
CA CYS A 142 30.03 -9.64 -9.81
C CYS A 142 31.26 -10.45 -10.23
N THR A 143 31.44 -10.69 -11.53
CA THR A 143 32.50 -11.57 -12.02
C THR A 143 33.92 -11.06 -11.74
N THR A 144 34.11 -9.74 -11.65
CA THR A 144 35.44 -9.14 -11.42
C THR A 144 35.96 -9.36 -10.01
N ASP A 145 35.07 -9.63 -9.05
CA ASP A 145 35.42 -9.83 -7.64
C ASP A 145 36.06 -11.21 -7.41
N TRP A 146 36.10 -12.07 -8.44
CA TRP A 146 36.49 -13.46 -8.31
C TRP A 146 37.61 -13.87 -9.26
N GLY A 147 38.49 -14.74 -8.77
CA GLY A 147 39.68 -15.24 -9.44
C GLY A 147 39.42 -15.87 -10.81
N ASN A 148 38.41 -16.74 -10.84
CA ASN A 148 38.14 -17.70 -11.91
C ASN A 148 36.88 -17.37 -12.71
N LEU A 149 36.21 -16.25 -12.39
CA LEU A 149 35.11 -15.70 -13.18
C LEU A 149 35.62 -14.71 -14.23
N ASN A 150 34.69 -14.13 -15.01
CA ASN A 150 35.03 -13.26 -16.14
C ASN A 150 35.84 -12.01 -15.72
N LYS A 151 36.80 -11.62 -16.57
CA LYS A 151 37.64 -10.43 -16.38
C LYS A 151 36.90 -9.12 -16.63
N GLU A 152 35.87 -9.16 -17.47
CA GLU A 152 34.94 -8.04 -17.62
C GLU A 152 33.88 -8.04 -16.51
N THR A 153 33.33 -6.88 -16.19
CA THR A 153 32.24 -6.74 -15.23
C THR A 153 30.93 -7.30 -15.80
N TRP A 154 30.49 -8.41 -15.23
CA TRP A 154 29.18 -9.02 -15.46
C TRP A 154 28.53 -9.32 -14.13
N TYR A 155 27.22 -9.12 -14.08
CA TYR A 155 26.38 -9.50 -12.95
C TYR A 155 25.82 -10.89 -13.24
N SER A 156 26.48 -11.91 -12.70
CA SER A 156 26.10 -13.31 -12.91
C SER A 156 25.09 -13.74 -11.85
N VAL A 157 23.96 -14.28 -12.30
CA VAL A 157 22.89 -14.79 -11.45
C VAL A 157 23.19 -16.25 -11.12
N THR A 158 23.31 -16.55 -9.84
CA THR A 158 23.49 -17.91 -9.33
C THR A 158 22.31 -18.31 -8.45
N ALA A 159 21.86 -19.56 -8.54
CA ALA A 159 20.79 -20.10 -7.69
C ALA A 159 21.23 -20.41 -6.25
N GLY A 160 22.51 -20.23 -5.95
CA GLY A 160 23.10 -20.38 -4.62
C GLY A 160 24.62 -20.36 -4.67
N LEU A 161 25.25 -20.38 -3.50
CA LEU A 161 26.70 -20.44 -3.33
C LEU A 161 27.03 -21.71 -2.53
N TYR A 162 27.72 -22.66 -3.16
CA TYR A 162 27.93 -24.00 -2.61
C TYR A 162 29.41 -24.26 -2.33
N ALA A 163 29.71 -25.04 -1.30
CA ALA A 163 31.08 -25.46 -1.01
C ALA A 163 31.56 -26.61 -1.91
N SER A 164 30.63 -27.35 -2.54
CA SER A 164 30.90 -28.55 -3.32
C SER A 164 30.41 -28.41 -4.76
N GLU A 165 31.21 -28.91 -5.71
CA GLU A 165 30.85 -29.00 -7.12
C GLU A 165 29.60 -29.87 -7.33
N ASP A 166 29.54 -31.03 -6.66
CA ASP A 166 28.44 -31.99 -6.78
C ASP A 166 27.07 -31.36 -6.43
N VAL A 167 27.04 -30.56 -5.36
CA VAL A 167 25.84 -29.83 -4.95
C VAL A 167 25.47 -28.77 -5.98
N ALA A 168 26.44 -28.04 -6.51
CA ALA A 168 26.19 -27.03 -7.53
C ALA A 168 25.68 -27.66 -8.84
N VAL A 169 26.24 -28.81 -9.25
CA VAL A 169 25.80 -29.56 -10.43
C VAL A 169 24.36 -30.07 -10.24
N HIS A 170 24.03 -30.61 -9.07
CA HIS A 170 22.67 -31.05 -8.78
C HIS A 170 21.65 -29.91 -8.87
N VAL A 171 22.02 -28.70 -8.42
CA VAL A 171 21.17 -27.51 -8.54
C VAL A 171 21.07 -27.03 -9.99
N VAL A 172 22.12 -27.17 -10.79
CA VAL A 172 22.08 -26.91 -12.23
C VAL A 172 21.09 -27.83 -12.94
N ASP A 173 21.04 -29.12 -12.58
CA ASP A 173 20.04 -30.04 -13.13
C ASP A 173 18.61 -29.57 -12.80
N GLN A 174 18.36 -29.14 -11.56
CA GLN A 174 17.07 -28.55 -11.17
C GLN A 174 16.73 -27.26 -11.93
N LEU A 175 17.72 -26.42 -12.26
CA LEU A 175 17.52 -25.24 -13.10
C LEU A 175 17.15 -25.63 -14.54
N LYS A 176 17.79 -26.66 -15.09
CA LYS A 176 17.50 -27.18 -16.43
C LYS A 176 16.11 -27.80 -16.53
N ASP A 177 15.69 -28.57 -15.51
CA ASP A 177 14.32 -29.10 -15.42
C ASP A 177 13.25 -28.01 -15.43
N ARG A 178 13.61 -26.79 -15.00
CA ARG A 178 12.75 -25.61 -15.00
C ARG A 178 12.85 -24.76 -16.27
N GLY A 179 13.54 -25.26 -17.29
CA GLY A 179 13.68 -24.62 -18.60
C GLY A 179 14.85 -23.65 -18.74
N ILE A 180 15.79 -23.63 -17.77
CA ILE A 180 17.02 -22.82 -17.86
C ILE A 180 18.13 -23.74 -18.39
N SER A 181 18.07 -24.02 -19.69
CA SER A 181 18.95 -24.99 -20.36
C SER A 181 20.42 -24.59 -20.32
N ASP A 182 20.70 -23.28 -20.36
CA ASP A 182 22.06 -22.70 -20.32
C ASP A 182 22.66 -22.66 -18.91
N ALA A 183 22.00 -23.26 -17.91
CA ALA A 183 22.54 -23.29 -16.56
C ALA A 183 23.83 -24.13 -16.48
N TYR A 184 24.80 -23.62 -15.72
CA TYR A 184 26.11 -24.28 -15.55
C TYR A 184 26.68 -24.08 -14.15
N ALA A 185 27.49 -25.05 -13.71
CA ALA A 185 28.22 -24.96 -12.46
C ALA A 185 29.62 -24.39 -12.72
N ARG A 186 30.08 -23.46 -11.88
CA ARG A 186 31.44 -22.93 -11.98
C ARG A 186 32.01 -22.52 -10.62
N TYR A 187 33.27 -22.85 -10.40
CA TYR A 187 34.02 -22.41 -9.24
C TYR A 187 34.43 -20.94 -9.38
N SER A 188 34.15 -20.13 -8.36
CA SER A 188 34.43 -18.69 -8.35
C SER A 188 35.94 -18.41 -8.28
N GLY A 189 36.72 -19.29 -7.64
CA GLY A 189 38.13 -19.03 -7.34
C GLY A 189 38.29 -18.08 -6.15
N ALA A 190 39.53 -17.69 -5.84
CA ALA A 190 39.78 -16.78 -4.73
C ALA A 190 39.11 -15.41 -4.97
N HIS A 191 38.54 -14.83 -3.93
CA HIS A 191 38.07 -13.45 -3.98
C HIS A 191 39.27 -12.50 -4.21
N LYS A 192 39.08 -11.49 -5.05
CA LYS A 192 40.10 -10.50 -5.41
C LYS A 192 39.96 -9.21 -4.61
#